data_AF-A0A7U9HAW1-F1
#
_entry.id   AF-A0A7U9HAW1-F1
#
_cell.length_a   1.000
_cell.length_b   1.000
_cell.length_c   1.000
_cell.angle_alpha   90.00
_cell.angle_beta   90.00
_cell.angle_gamma   90.00
#
_symmetry.space_group_name_H-M   'P 1'
#
loop_
_entity.id
_entity.type
_entity.pdbx_description
1 polymer ?
#
loop_
_entity_poly.entity_id
_entity_poly.type
_entity_poly.pdbx_seq_one_letter_code
_entity_poly.pdbx_strand_id
1 'polypeptide(L)'
;MKLRARAKDAFAAREGVKLSPMPFFVKAAAQALKAHAPVNAKINEAEGTITYFDTENIGIAVDSEKGLMTPVIKNAGDLNLAGIAKATADLAGKVRASKISPDELAGATFTISNTGSRGALFDTIIVPPGQVAILGIGATVKRPAVIETEDGPVIGVRDMTYLTLSYDHRLVDGADAARYLTAVKAILEAGEFEVELGL
;
A
#
# COMPACT_ATOMS: atom_id res chain seq x y z
N MET A 1 -4.30 13.54 3.35
CA MET A 1 -4.55 14.37 2.13
C MET A 1 -4.08 15.81 2.22
N LYS A 2 -4.40 16.57 3.29
CA LYS A 2 -3.93 17.95 3.48
C LYS A 2 -2.41 18.09 3.44
N LEU A 3 -1.69 17.21 4.16
CA LEU A 3 -0.23 17.14 4.16
C LEU A 3 0.35 17.03 2.74
N ARG A 4 -0.09 16.03 1.98
CA ARG A 4 0.27 15.84 0.58
C ARG A 4 0.01 17.10 -0.26
N ALA A 5 -1.15 17.74 -0.09
CA ALA A 5 -1.50 18.94 -0.85
C ALA A 5 -0.54 20.11 -0.58
N ARG A 6 -0.01 20.23 0.65
CA ARG A 6 1.02 21.22 1.01
C ARG A 6 2.39 20.88 0.44
N ALA A 7 2.77 19.60 0.38
CA ALA A 7 4.12 19.18 -0.01
C ALA A 7 4.31 18.92 -1.52
N LYS A 8 3.25 18.58 -2.26
CA LYS A 8 3.35 17.96 -3.60
C LYS A 8 4.21 18.74 -4.62
N ASP A 9 4.15 20.07 -4.60
CA ASP A 9 4.78 20.90 -5.64
C ASP A 9 6.28 21.06 -5.35
N ALA A 10 6.63 21.33 -4.09
CA ALA A 10 8.02 21.34 -3.63
C ALA A 10 8.68 19.95 -3.77
N PHE A 11 7.95 18.89 -3.44
CA PHE A 11 8.41 17.51 -3.62
C PHE A 11 8.68 17.21 -5.09
N ALA A 12 7.78 17.60 -6.01
CA ALA A 12 7.98 17.36 -7.44
C ALA A 12 9.19 18.13 -7.99
N ALA A 13 9.41 19.37 -7.54
CA ALA A 13 10.57 20.16 -7.91
C ALA A 13 11.89 19.54 -7.42
N ARG A 14 11.90 18.98 -6.21
CA ARG A 14 13.10 18.35 -5.60
C ARG A 14 13.39 16.96 -6.14
N GLU A 15 12.36 16.12 -6.27
CA GLU A 15 12.50 14.68 -6.55
C GLU A 15 12.32 14.31 -8.02
N GLY A 16 11.80 15.23 -8.85
CA GLY A 16 11.53 14.98 -10.27
C GLY A 16 10.33 14.06 -10.54
N VAL A 17 9.58 13.66 -9.50
CA VAL A 17 8.39 12.80 -9.60
C VAL A 17 7.21 13.38 -8.84
N LYS A 18 6.00 13.17 -9.35
CA LYS A 18 4.77 13.65 -8.70
C LYS A 18 4.52 12.87 -7.42
N LEU A 19 4.22 13.60 -6.33
CA LEU A 19 3.75 13.00 -5.10
C LEU A 19 2.30 12.53 -5.24
N SER A 20 2.07 11.27 -5.60
CA SER A 20 0.74 10.65 -5.56
C SER A 20 0.39 10.17 -4.13
N PRO A 21 -0.85 9.72 -3.85
CA PRO A 21 -1.17 9.09 -2.57
C PRO A 21 -0.50 7.73 -2.37
N MET A 22 -0.16 7.01 -3.45
CA MET A 22 0.30 5.61 -3.39
C MET A 22 1.53 5.40 -2.48
N PRO A 23 2.59 6.24 -2.53
CA PRO A 23 3.77 6.04 -1.68
C PRO A 23 3.46 6.03 -0.18
N PHE A 24 2.46 6.78 0.27
CA PHE A 24 2.05 6.79 1.68
C PHE A 24 1.46 5.45 2.09
N PHE A 25 0.61 4.86 1.23
CA PHE A 25 0.02 3.54 1.48
C PHE A 25 1.08 2.43 1.46
N VAL A 26 2.00 2.47 0.48
CA VAL A 26 3.11 1.49 0.42
C VAL A 26 3.98 1.61 1.67
N LYS A 27 4.35 2.84 2.10
CA LYS A 27 5.16 3.07 3.29
C LYS A 27 4.48 2.54 4.55
N ALA A 28 3.19 2.88 4.74
CA ALA A 28 2.43 2.41 5.89
C ALA A 28 2.24 0.89 5.91
N ALA A 29 1.95 0.28 4.75
CA ALA A 29 1.84 -1.17 4.61
C ALA A 29 3.17 -1.86 4.94
N ALA A 30 4.27 -1.44 4.30
CA ALA A 30 5.59 -2.04 4.54
C ALA A 30 6.05 -1.87 6.00
N GLN A 31 5.82 -0.70 6.61
CA GLN A 31 6.13 -0.49 8.03
C GLN A 31 5.31 -1.40 8.94
N ALA A 32 4.03 -1.60 8.66
CA ALA A 32 3.18 -2.50 9.44
C ALA A 32 3.61 -3.97 9.28
N LEU A 33 4.00 -4.41 8.08
CA LEU A 33 4.44 -5.79 7.83
C LEU A 33 5.61 -6.21 8.74
N LYS A 34 6.53 -5.30 9.07
CA LYS A 34 7.65 -5.54 10.00
C LYS A 34 7.18 -6.01 11.39
N ALA A 35 6.00 -5.61 11.84
CA ALA A 35 5.40 -6.01 13.11
C ALA A 35 4.39 -7.17 12.99
N HIS A 36 4.08 -7.61 11.76
CA HIS A 36 3.02 -8.56 11.45
C HIS A 36 3.52 -9.66 10.51
N ALA A 37 4.56 -10.39 10.95
CA ALA A 37 5.23 -11.43 10.16
C ALA A 37 4.28 -12.46 9.51
N PRO A 38 3.18 -12.95 10.13
CA PRO A 38 2.25 -13.88 9.47
C PRO A 38 1.62 -13.34 8.18
N VAL A 39 1.47 -12.01 8.06
CA VAL A 39 0.90 -11.36 6.88
C VAL A 39 1.93 -11.25 5.74
N ASN A 40 3.23 -11.25 6.06
CA ASN A 40 4.35 -11.24 5.12
C ASN A 40 5.01 -12.62 5.02
N ALA A 41 4.24 -13.62 4.59
CA ALA A 41 4.68 -15.01 4.56
C ALA A 41 4.23 -15.76 3.30
N LYS A 42 4.71 -16.99 3.17
CA LYS A 42 4.33 -17.96 2.12
C LYS A 42 4.13 -19.34 2.75
N ILE A 43 3.06 -20.01 2.33
CA ILE A 43 2.82 -21.43 2.63
C ILE A 43 3.50 -22.27 1.54
N ASN A 44 4.42 -23.14 1.91
CA ASN A 44 5.06 -24.09 0.99
C ASN A 44 4.33 -25.44 1.11
N GLU A 45 3.23 -25.59 0.37
CA GLU A 45 2.34 -26.77 0.50
C GLU A 45 3.06 -28.10 0.27
N ALA A 46 3.98 -28.16 -0.69
CA ALA A 46 4.73 -29.37 -1.01
C ALA A 46 5.67 -29.82 0.12
N GLU A 47 6.16 -28.87 0.92
CA GLU A 47 7.12 -29.12 2.01
C GLU A 47 6.42 -29.15 3.38
N GLY A 48 5.17 -28.72 3.47
CA GLY A 48 4.46 -28.54 4.74
C GLY A 48 5.08 -27.46 5.64
N THR A 49 5.81 -26.50 5.06
CA THR A 49 6.51 -25.43 5.80
C THR A 49 5.90 -24.06 5.53
N ILE A 50 6.24 -23.09 6.39
CA ILE A 50 5.91 -21.67 6.21
C ILE A 50 7.23 -20.89 6.12
N THR A 51 7.35 -20.04 5.12
CA THR A 51 8.43 -19.05 5.01
C THR A 51 7.91 -17.70 5.49
N TYR A 52 8.56 -17.15 6.51
CA TYR A 52 8.36 -15.76 6.93
C TYR A 52 9.45 -14.91 6.29
N PHE A 53 9.07 -13.82 5.62
CA PHE A 53 10.03 -12.95 4.95
C PHE A 53 10.58 -11.89 5.91
N ASP A 54 11.88 -11.65 5.83
CA ASP A 54 12.60 -10.59 6.54
C ASP A 54 12.70 -9.27 5.73
N THR A 55 12.08 -9.26 4.54
CA THR A 55 12.05 -8.12 3.63
C THR A 55 10.63 -7.88 3.12
N GLU A 56 10.28 -6.61 2.92
CA GLU A 56 9.00 -6.21 2.35
C GLU A 56 9.14 -5.87 0.86
N ASN A 57 8.96 -6.87 0.00
CA ASN A 57 8.93 -6.67 -1.45
C ASN A 57 7.47 -6.46 -1.88
N ILE A 58 7.12 -5.22 -2.21
CA ILE A 58 5.73 -4.84 -2.42
C ILE A 58 5.40 -4.84 -3.92
N GLY A 59 4.59 -5.81 -4.32
CA GLY A 59 3.92 -5.79 -5.62
C GLY A 59 2.89 -4.66 -5.69
N ILE A 60 2.88 -3.89 -6.77
CA ILE A 60 1.86 -2.86 -7.01
C ILE A 60 1.13 -3.19 -8.29
N ALA A 61 -0.19 -3.37 -8.21
CA ALA A 61 -1.01 -3.61 -9.38
C ALA A 61 -1.05 -2.34 -10.28
N VAL A 62 -0.53 -2.46 -11.50
CA VAL A 62 -0.49 -1.40 -12.52
C VAL A 62 -1.28 -1.83 -13.73
N ASP A 63 -2.30 -1.04 -14.05
CA ASP A 63 -3.11 -1.21 -15.24
C ASP A 63 -2.43 -0.64 -16.49
N SER A 64 -2.55 -1.35 -17.61
CA SER A 64 -1.99 -1.01 -18.91
C SER A 64 -2.89 -1.52 -20.04
N GLU A 65 -2.66 -1.06 -21.27
CA GLU A 65 -3.42 -1.53 -22.45
C GLU A 65 -3.27 -3.03 -22.71
N LYS A 66 -2.20 -3.66 -22.20
CA LYS A 66 -1.95 -5.11 -22.31
C LYS A 66 -2.52 -5.91 -21.12
N GLY A 67 -3.25 -5.24 -20.24
CA GLY A 67 -3.79 -5.80 -19.01
C GLY A 67 -2.98 -5.42 -17.77
N LEU A 68 -3.37 -6.04 -16.66
CA LEU A 68 -2.82 -5.79 -15.33
C LEU A 68 -1.47 -6.48 -15.17
N MET A 69 -0.47 -5.74 -14.70
CA MET A 69 0.82 -6.28 -14.28
C MET A 69 1.13 -5.85 -12.84
N THR A 70 1.90 -6.66 -12.12
CA THR A 70 2.24 -6.40 -10.71
C THR A 70 3.75 -6.27 -10.54
N PRO A 71 4.36 -5.14 -10.96
CA PRO A 71 5.76 -4.88 -10.69
C PRO A 71 6.04 -4.75 -9.19
N VAL A 72 7.28 -5.04 -8.80
CA VAL A 72 7.70 -5.20 -7.41
C VAL A 72 8.66 -4.10 -6.99
N ILE A 73 8.29 -3.34 -5.96
CA ILE A 73 9.22 -2.48 -5.23
C ILE A 73 9.99 -3.37 -4.26
N LYS A 74 11.23 -3.71 -4.59
CA LYS A 74 12.12 -4.50 -3.74
C LYS A 74 12.54 -3.69 -2.51
N ASN A 75 12.59 -4.34 -1.34
CA ASN A 75 12.98 -3.76 -0.05
C ASN A 75 12.21 -2.47 0.31
N ALA A 76 10.91 -2.42 0.03
CA ALA A 76 10.10 -1.22 0.24
C ALA A 76 10.07 -0.77 1.72
N GLY A 77 10.26 -1.70 2.66
CA GLY A 77 10.34 -1.41 4.10
C GLY A 77 11.52 -0.54 4.51
N ASP A 78 12.56 -0.45 3.68
CA ASP A 78 13.78 0.33 3.94
C ASP A 78 13.82 1.64 3.15
N LEU A 79 12.87 1.83 2.23
CA LEU A 79 12.76 3.04 1.45
C LEU A 79 12.03 4.14 2.21
N ASN A 80 12.45 5.38 2.00
CA ASN A 80 11.65 6.56 2.34
C ASN A 80 10.60 6.83 1.25
N LEU A 81 9.73 7.80 1.51
CA LEU A 81 8.62 8.17 0.63
C LEU A 81 9.11 8.61 -0.76
N ALA A 82 10.27 9.27 -0.84
CA ALA A 82 10.90 9.66 -2.10
C ALA A 82 11.36 8.45 -2.91
N GLY A 83 12.02 7.48 -2.27
CA GLY A 83 12.43 6.21 -2.87
C GLY A 83 11.24 5.41 -3.39
N ILE A 84 10.19 5.28 -2.58
CA ILE A 84 8.95 4.60 -2.97
C ILE A 84 8.26 5.34 -4.14
N ALA A 85 8.19 6.67 -4.11
CA ALA A 85 7.59 7.46 -5.18
C ALA A 85 8.32 7.29 -6.52
N LYS A 86 9.66 7.33 -6.51
CA LYS A 86 10.50 7.13 -7.69
C LYS A 86 10.35 5.70 -8.23
N ALA A 87 10.46 4.69 -7.37
CA ALA A 87 10.29 3.29 -7.76
C ALA A 87 8.90 3.03 -8.35
N THR A 88 7.84 3.54 -7.72
CA THR A 88 6.47 3.42 -8.23
C THR A 88 6.33 4.07 -9.61
N ALA A 89 6.87 5.28 -9.79
CA ALA A 89 6.77 6.00 -11.05
C ALA A 89 7.53 5.31 -12.19
N ASP A 90 8.75 4.83 -11.91
CA ASP A 90 9.58 4.09 -12.86
C ASP A 90 8.92 2.79 -13.30
N LEU A 91 8.53 1.94 -12.34
CA LEU A 91 7.89 0.64 -12.62
C LEU A 91 6.57 0.81 -13.37
N ALA A 92 5.72 1.76 -12.95
CA ALA A 92 4.47 2.03 -13.65
C ALA A 92 4.70 2.58 -15.07
N GLY A 93 5.76 3.39 -15.26
CA GLY A 93 6.19 3.85 -16.57
C GLY A 93 6.63 2.69 -17.47
N LYS A 94 7.46 1.79 -16.95
CA LYS A 94 7.93 0.58 -17.66
C LYS A 94 6.79 -0.35 -18.03
N VAL A 95 5.84 -0.59 -17.14
CA VAL A 95 4.63 -1.41 -17.44
C VAL A 95 3.85 -0.80 -18.60
N ARG A 96 3.51 0.49 -18.53
CA ARG A 96 2.75 1.18 -19.59
C ARG A 96 3.52 1.24 -20.91
N ALA A 97 4.84 1.38 -20.86
CA ALA A 97 5.71 1.37 -22.03
C ALA A 97 6.00 -0.04 -22.57
N SER A 98 5.50 -1.11 -21.95
CA SER A 98 5.86 -2.51 -22.26
C SER A 98 7.37 -2.80 -22.20
N LYS A 99 8.08 -2.15 -21.26
CA LYS A 99 9.52 -2.29 -21.03
C LYS A 99 9.86 -2.94 -19.69
N ILE A 100 8.86 -3.45 -18.98
CA ILE A 100 9.06 -4.12 -17.69
C ILE A 100 9.77 -5.46 -17.91
N SER A 101 10.77 -5.76 -17.10
CA SER A 101 11.51 -7.02 -17.16
C SER A 101 10.91 -8.09 -16.24
N PRO A 102 11.17 -9.39 -16.49
CA PRO A 102 10.71 -10.47 -15.61
C PRO A 102 11.21 -10.34 -14.16
N ASP A 103 12.43 -9.85 -13.93
CA ASP A 103 12.98 -9.64 -12.58
C ASP A 103 12.20 -8.58 -11.79
N GLU A 104 11.66 -7.58 -12.48
CA GLU A 104 10.83 -6.53 -11.87
C GLU A 104 9.39 -6.99 -11.58
N LEU A 105 8.99 -8.17 -12.07
CA LEU A 105 7.68 -8.80 -11.80
C LEU A 105 7.77 -9.92 -10.75
N ALA A 106 8.97 -10.27 -10.31
CA ALA A 106 9.22 -11.41 -9.44
C ALA A 106 9.58 -11.00 -8.00
N GLY A 107 9.36 -11.91 -7.05
CA GLY A 107 9.84 -11.77 -5.68
C GLY A 107 8.99 -10.91 -4.75
N ALA A 108 7.76 -10.56 -5.13
CA ALA A 108 6.82 -9.90 -4.22
C ALA A 108 6.45 -10.83 -3.06
N THR A 109 6.53 -10.30 -1.84
CA THR A 109 6.13 -10.97 -0.60
C THR A 109 4.75 -10.53 -0.14
N PHE A 110 4.34 -9.32 -0.55
CA PHE A 110 3.02 -8.74 -0.31
C PHE A 110 2.61 -7.89 -1.51
N THR A 111 1.30 -7.74 -1.75
CA THR A 111 0.79 -6.96 -2.88
C THR A 111 -0.19 -5.89 -2.42
N ILE A 112 -0.16 -4.75 -3.12
CA ILE A 112 -1.13 -3.67 -2.98
C ILE A 112 -1.80 -3.42 -4.32
N SER A 113 -3.12 -3.29 -4.32
CA SER A 113 -3.90 -2.94 -5.49
C SER A 113 -4.81 -1.75 -5.20
N ASN A 114 -4.79 -0.76 -6.09
CA ASN A 114 -5.54 0.48 -5.94
C ASN A 114 -6.64 0.59 -7.00
N THR A 115 -7.73 -0.14 -6.79
CA THR A 115 -8.96 -0.03 -7.61
C THR A 115 -9.67 1.30 -7.38
N GLY A 116 -9.37 1.98 -6.27
CA GLY A 116 -9.80 3.35 -6.00
C GLY A 116 -9.40 4.38 -7.05
N SER A 117 -8.28 4.16 -7.74
CA SER A 117 -7.86 4.99 -8.89
C SER A 117 -8.87 4.98 -10.05
N ARG A 118 -9.75 3.95 -10.11
CA ARG A 118 -10.86 3.81 -11.05
C ARG A 118 -12.24 4.10 -10.44
N GLY A 119 -12.29 4.55 -9.18
CA GLY A 119 -13.52 4.94 -8.48
C GLY A 119 -14.22 3.85 -7.67
N ALA A 120 -13.68 2.62 -7.64
CA ALA A 120 -14.22 1.55 -6.79
C ALA A 120 -14.05 1.92 -5.31
N LEU A 121 -15.12 1.77 -4.52
CA LEU A 121 -15.07 2.10 -3.08
C LEU A 121 -14.31 1.05 -2.28
N PHE A 122 -14.45 -0.23 -2.64
CA PHE A 122 -13.75 -1.37 -2.06
C PHE A 122 -13.81 -2.53 -3.06
N ASP A 123 -12.92 -3.52 -2.89
CA ASP A 123 -12.86 -4.71 -3.72
C ASP A 123 -12.39 -5.92 -2.91
N THR A 124 -12.80 -7.12 -3.32
CA THR A 124 -12.42 -8.41 -2.72
C THR A 124 -11.39 -9.09 -3.62
N ILE A 125 -10.15 -8.64 -3.49
CA ILE A 125 -9.07 -9.00 -4.41
C ILE A 125 -8.56 -10.41 -4.08
N ILE A 126 -8.27 -11.22 -5.09
CA ILE A 126 -7.70 -12.55 -4.88
C ILE A 126 -6.23 -12.43 -4.49
N VAL A 127 -5.80 -13.18 -3.47
CA VAL A 127 -4.40 -13.24 -3.03
C VAL A 127 -3.55 -13.81 -4.18
N PRO A 128 -2.49 -13.11 -4.62
CA PRO A 128 -1.60 -13.63 -5.64
C PRO A 128 -0.90 -14.92 -5.21
N PRO A 129 -0.65 -15.87 -6.14
CA PRO A 129 0.06 -17.10 -5.82
C PRO A 129 1.41 -16.85 -5.14
N GLY A 130 1.72 -17.64 -4.12
CA GLY A 130 2.99 -17.54 -3.38
C GLY A 130 3.04 -16.43 -2.33
N GLN A 131 1.95 -15.69 -2.13
CA GLN A 131 1.75 -14.74 -1.03
C GLN A 131 0.55 -15.19 -0.20
N VAL A 132 0.44 -14.70 1.03
CA VAL A 132 -0.69 -15.00 1.91
C VAL A 132 -1.63 -13.83 2.15
N ALA A 133 -1.34 -12.64 1.62
CA ALA A 133 -2.21 -11.49 1.77
C ALA A 133 -2.04 -10.44 0.66
N ILE A 134 -3.10 -9.65 0.43
CA ILE A 134 -3.12 -8.52 -0.50
C ILE A 134 -3.97 -7.37 0.08
N LEU A 135 -3.42 -6.16 0.05
CA LEU A 135 -4.12 -4.94 0.48
C LEU A 135 -4.81 -4.26 -0.71
N GLY A 136 -6.12 -4.10 -0.62
CA GLY A 136 -6.92 -3.26 -1.49
C GLY A 136 -7.05 -1.83 -0.97
N ILE A 137 -6.85 -0.86 -1.87
CA ILE A 137 -7.08 0.57 -1.61
C ILE A 137 -8.28 1.02 -2.43
N GLY A 138 -9.34 1.43 -1.73
CA GLY A 138 -10.54 2.03 -2.33
C GLY A 138 -10.38 3.49 -2.73
N ALA A 139 -11.40 4.05 -3.36
CA ALA A 139 -11.42 5.44 -3.78
C ALA A 139 -11.44 6.37 -2.56
N THR A 140 -10.59 7.39 -2.57
CA THR A 140 -10.66 8.46 -1.57
C THR A 140 -11.81 9.41 -1.91
N VAL A 141 -12.84 9.44 -1.07
CA VAL A 141 -14.05 10.24 -1.28
C VAL A 141 -14.39 11.07 -0.05
N LYS A 142 -14.98 12.26 -0.25
CA LYS A 142 -15.45 13.09 0.85
C LYS A 142 -16.71 12.48 1.46
N ARG A 143 -16.70 12.26 2.78
CA ARG A 143 -17.87 11.73 3.52
C ARG A 143 -18.06 12.49 4.84
N PRO A 144 -19.32 12.65 5.31
CA PRO A 144 -19.57 13.07 6.68
C PRO A 144 -19.09 11.97 7.64
N ALA A 145 -18.40 12.39 8.71
CA ALA A 145 -17.96 11.51 9.78
C ALA A 145 -18.16 12.21 11.13
N VAL A 146 -18.42 11.40 12.15
CA VAL A 146 -18.39 11.87 13.54
C VAL A 146 -16.93 12.04 13.96
N ILE A 147 -16.63 13.18 14.56
CA ILE A 147 -15.31 13.56 15.06
C ILE A 147 -15.49 13.84 16.54
N GLU A 148 -14.76 13.10 17.36
CA GLU A 148 -14.69 13.38 18.79
C GLU A 148 -13.87 14.65 19.03
N THR A 149 -14.41 15.56 19.82
CA THR A 149 -13.73 16.79 20.26
C THR A 149 -13.88 16.94 21.77
N GLU A 150 -13.11 17.85 22.38
CA GLU A 150 -13.23 18.13 23.83
C GLU A 150 -14.65 18.57 24.23
N ASP A 151 -15.36 19.24 23.32
CA ASP A 151 -16.73 19.72 23.51
C ASP A 151 -17.81 18.67 23.15
N GLY A 152 -17.41 17.46 22.75
CA GLY A 152 -18.29 16.37 22.32
C GLY A 152 -18.24 16.05 20.83
N PRO A 153 -19.06 15.08 20.36
CA PRO A 153 -19.02 14.61 18.98
C PRO A 153 -19.63 15.64 18.02
N VAL A 154 -18.91 15.95 16.94
CA VAL A 154 -19.39 16.82 15.84
C VAL A 154 -19.39 16.08 14.51
N ILE A 155 -20.25 16.49 13.57
CA ILE A 155 -20.23 15.97 12.20
C ILE A 155 -19.34 16.89 11.35
N GLY A 156 -18.34 16.31 10.68
CA GLY A 156 -17.48 17.03 9.74
C GLY A 156 -17.18 16.23 8.47
N VAL A 157 -16.76 16.94 7.43
CA VAL A 157 -16.37 16.30 6.16
C VAL A 157 -14.93 15.80 6.25
N ARG A 158 -14.72 14.52 5.91
CA ARG A 158 -13.42 13.86 5.88
C ARG A 158 -13.14 13.23 4.51
N ASP A 159 -11.87 13.23 4.11
CA ASP A 159 -11.41 12.41 2.98
C ASP A 159 -11.28 10.97 3.51
N MET A 160 -12.21 10.09 3.13
CA MET A 160 -12.31 8.71 3.61
C MET A 160 -11.90 7.73 2.51
N THR A 161 -11.18 6.67 2.88
CA THR A 161 -10.78 5.57 2.00
C THR A 161 -11.08 4.26 2.71
N TYR A 162 -11.61 3.26 2.00
CA TYR A 162 -11.70 1.91 2.52
C TYR A 162 -10.38 1.16 2.24
N LEU A 163 -9.91 0.42 3.25
CA LEU A 163 -8.86 -0.57 3.10
C LEU A 163 -9.50 -1.95 3.19
N THR A 164 -9.18 -2.83 2.26
CA THR A 164 -9.59 -4.25 2.29
C THR A 164 -8.35 -5.13 2.37
N LEU A 165 -8.41 -6.22 3.13
CA LEU A 165 -7.35 -7.21 3.18
C LEU A 165 -7.95 -8.56 2.86
N SER A 166 -7.53 -9.15 1.74
CA SER A 166 -7.75 -10.57 1.50
C SER A 166 -6.52 -11.31 2.00
N TYR A 167 -6.74 -12.45 2.65
CA TYR A 167 -5.67 -13.24 3.24
C TYR A 167 -5.99 -14.74 3.21
N ASP A 168 -4.95 -15.55 3.19
CA ASP A 168 -5.05 -17.01 3.27
C ASP A 168 -5.27 -17.44 4.72
N HIS A 169 -6.53 -17.81 5.01
CA HIS A 169 -6.97 -18.14 6.37
C HIS A 169 -6.36 -19.44 6.93
N ARG A 170 -5.56 -20.17 6.14
CA ARG A 170 -4.75 -21.30 6.62
C ARG A 170 -3.58 -20.84 7.49
N LEU A 171 -3.10 -19.60 7.29
CA LEU A 171 -1.99 -19.02 8.04
C LEU A 171 -2.38 -17.75 8.80
N VAL A 172 -3.10 -16.84 8.16
CA VAL A 172 -3.45 -15.54 8.75
C VAL A 172 -4.84 -15.65 9.36
N ASP A 173 -4.97 -15.45 10.66
CA ASP A 173 -6.29 -15.40 11.31
C ASP A 173 -6.91 -14.00 11.26
N GLY A 174 -8.19 -13.91 11.66
CA GLY A 174 -8.92 -12.65 11.67
C GLY A 174 -8.36 -11.61 12.64
N ALA A 175 -7.68 -12.02 13.73
CA ALA A 175 -7.07 -11.10 14.68
C ALA A 175 -5.77 -10.51 14.10
N ASP A 176 -4.94 -11.31 13.45
CA ASP A 176 -3.74 -10.86 12.76
C ASP A 176 -4.08 -9.90 11.62
N ALA A 177 -5.06 -10.27 10.80
CA ALA A 177 -5.58 -9.40 9.74
C ALA A 177 -6.09 -8.06 10.29
N ALA A 178 -6.89 -8.09 11.37
CA ALA A 178 -7.42 -6.89 12.00
C ALA A 178 -6.33 -6.00 12.57
N ARG A 179 -5.35 -6.57 13.29
CA ARG A 179 -4.22 -5.81 13.86
C ARG A 179 -3.37 -5.17 12.77
N TYR A 180 -3.09 -5.88 11.67
CA TYR A 180 -2.36 -5.31 10.54
C TYR A 180 -3.12 -4.15 9.91
N LEU A 181 -4.41 -4.31 9.61
CA LEU A 181 -5.23 -3.24 9.02
C LEU A 181 -5.33 -2.02 9.94
N THR A 182 -5.47 -2.21 11.26
CA THR A 182 -5.52 -1.09 12.21
C THR A 182 -4.16 -0.41 12.36
N ALA A 183 -3.05 -1.13 12.28
CA ALA A 183 -1.71 -0.55 12.25
C ALA A 183 -1.49 0.32 11.00
N VAL A 184 -1.84 -0.18 9.82
CA VAL A 184 -1.78 0.59 8.56
C VAL A 184 -2.65 1.84 8.64
N LYS A 185 -3.88 1.70 9.14
CA LYS A 185 -4.80 2.83 9.38
C LYS A 185 -4.15 3.86 10.31
N ALA A 186 -3.62 3.45 11.46
CA ALA A 186 -3.03 4.34 12.45
C ALA A 186 -1.86 5.14 11.88
N ILE A 187 -0.96 4.49 11.13
CA ILE A 187 0.18 5.17 10.47
C ILE A 187 -0.31 6.23 9.47
N LEU A 188 -1.32 5.90 8.65
CA LEU A 188 -1.87 6.83 7.65
C LEU A 188 -2.62 8.01 8.28
N GLU A 189 -3.36 7.77 9.36
CA GLU A 189 -4.15 8.79 10.05
C GLU A 189 -3.29 9.69 10.94
N ALA A 190 -2.24 9.16 11.57
CA ALA A 190 -1.25 9.96 12.31
C ALA A 190 -0.59 10.99 11.38
N GLY A 191 -0.31 10.59 10.14
CA GLY A 191 0.14 11.50 9.09
C GLY A 191 1.53 12.09 9.33
N GLU A 192 2.34 11.48 10.19
CA GLU A 192 3.68 11.92 10.59
C GLU A 192 4.73 11.65 9.48
N PHE A 193 4.55 12.28 8.31
CA PHE A 193 5.44 12.15 7.16
C PHE A 193 6.17 13.46 6.82
N GLU A 194 6.02 14.51 7.63
CA GLU A 194 6.56 15.86 7.41
C GLU A 194 8.06 15.84 7.14
N VAL A 195 8.81 15.12 7.97
CA VAL A 195 10.28 15.01 7.86
C VAL A 195 10.69 14.43 6.51
N GLU A 196 10.04 13.36 6.05
CA GLU A 196 10.33 12.74 4.74
C GLU A 196 9.89 13.63 3.56
N LEU A 197 8.95 14.54 3.79
CA LEU A 197 8.50 15.52 2.81
C LEU A 197 9.35 16.80 2.79
N GLY A 198 10.16 17.03 3.83
CA GLY A 198 10.93 18.27 4.01
C GLY A 198 10.04 19.44 4.40
N LEU A 199 9.04 19.19 5.27
CA LEU A 199 8.14 20.18 5.86
C LEU A 199 8.48 20.48 7.31
#